data_AF-A0A3P1C3L8-F1
#
_entry.id   AF-A0A3P1C3L8-F1
#
_cell.length_a   1.000
_cell.length_b   1.000
_cell.length_c   1.000
_cell.angle_alpha   90.00
_cell.angle_beta   90.00
_cell.angle_gamma   90.00
#
_symmetry.space_group_name_H-M   'P 1'
#
loop_
_entity.id
_entity.type
_entity.pdbx_description
1 polymer ?
#
loop_
_entity_poly.entity_id
_entity_poly.type
_entity_poly.pdbx_seq_one_letter_code
_entity_poly.pdbx_strand_id
1 'polypeptide(L)'
;MNKLAARYGFLLSLLVSGLTAKGQTIPNVTRDLLNQGAYLKMSNYDVTPIYTMAGPEGKILGYPYLDTTFAKTTVVFYQNIAKPGSKPILEIPDTPVRYNITANDLEFLMDTKTVKAISGERAKLFKMERNGETMTFINATEVGAPVDVRGFFEQLNDGKLKLLIRHQIYVKKPTYNPALSVGTKDTELIKEAIWYTGDGKKLAKFSPGRKGLLSAMQDKEDQISAYLKEKKPDLKNRQALIDVFTYYNTL
;
A
#
# COMPACT_ATOMS: atom_id res chain seq x y z
N MET A 1 74.25 -22.64 11.89
CA MET A 1 74.81 -24.00 12.10
C MET A 1 73.82 -24.73 12.99
N ASN A 2 73.31 -25.93 12.76
CA ASN A 2 73.28 -26.93 11.69
C ASN A 2 72.05 -27.80 12.08
N LYS A 3 71.11 -28.11 11.17
CA LYS A 3 71.00 -29.42 10.47
C LYS A 3 71.03 -30.63 11.42
N LEU A 4 70.25 -31.70 11.29
CA LEU A 4 69.17 -32.17 10.42
C LEU A 4 68.90 -33.62 10.92
N ALA A 5 67.72 -34.18 10.62
CA ALA A 5 67.42 -35.62 10.49
C ALA A 5 67.53 -36.51 11.74
N ALA A 6 66.49 -37.21 12.20
CA ALA A 6 65.59 -38.19 11.57
C ALA A 6 66.14 -39.63 11.49
N ARG A 7 65.26 -40.56 11.93
CA ARG A 7 65.12 -42.02 11.64
C ARG A 7 65.42 -43.00 12.78
N TYR A 8 64.87 -44.21 12.58
CA TYR A 8 64.69 -45.40 13.43
C TYR A 8 63.35 -45.37 14.22
N GLY A 9 62.39 -46.29 14.10
CA GLY A 9 62.32 -47.59 13.41
C GLY A 9 62.87 -48.74 14.25
N PHE A 10 62.05 -49.36 15.11
CA PHE A 10 61.95 -50.83 15.33
C PHE A 10 60.92 -51.23 16.41
N LEU A 11 60.45 -52.48 16.31
CA LEU A 11 59.49 -53.21 17.15
C LEU A 11 59.97 -53.48 18.61
N LEU A 12 59.03 -53.69 19.55
CA LEU A 12 58.67 -55.00 20.17
C LEU A 12 58.29 -54.93 21.69
N SER A 13 57.21 -55.65 22.06
CA SER A 13 56.89 -56.31 23.37
C SER A 13 56.66 -55.47 24.65
N LEU A 14 55.45 -55.52 25.25
CA LEU A 14 55.03 -56.37 26.42
C LEU A 14 55.80 -56.04 27.73
N LEU A 15 55.25 -55.89 28.94
CA LEU A 15 53.91 -55.98 29.55
C LEU A 15 54.08 -55.51 31.04
N VAL A 16 52.97 -55.28 31.76
CA VAL A 16 52.80 -55.40 33.24
C VAL A 16 52.69 -54.10 34.08
N SER A 17 51.43 -53.81 34.45
CA SER A 17 50.87 -53.31 35.72
C SER A 17 51.45 -52.07 36.42
N GLY A 18 50.70 -51.15 36.99
CA GLY A 18 49.29 -51.15 37.38
C GLY A 18 49.16 -50.18 38.56
N LEU A 19 48.30 -49.17 38.44
CA LEU A 19 47.79 -48.40 39.56
C LEU A 19 46.29 -48.23 39.33
N THR A 20 45.53 -48.91 40.18
CA THR A 20 44.07 -48.93 40.21
C THR A 20 43.54 -47.55 40.61
N ALA A 21 42.81 -46.90 39.71
CA ALA A 21 41.80 -45.93 40.13
C ALA A 21 40.58 -46.73 40.64
N LYS A 22 40.18 -46.48 41.89
CA LYS A 22 38.90 -46.98 42.42
C LYS A 22 37.77 -46.36 41.60
N GLY A 23 37.29 -47.06 40.59
CA GLY A 23 36.02 -46.74 39.94
C GLY A 23 34.91 -46.94 40.96
N GLN A 24 34.20 -45.87 41.30
CA GLN A 24 32.95 -45.98 42.06
C GLN A 24 31.99 -46.88 41.27
N THR A 25 31.77 -48.09 41.77
CA THR A 25 30.70 -48.96 41.28
C THR A 25 29.38 -48.30 41.62
N ILE A 26 28.75 -47.72 40.61
CA ILE A 26 27.39 -47.22 40.69
C ILE A 26 26.52 -48.38 41.21
N PRO A 27 25.73 -48.18 42.30
CA PRO A 27 24.85 -49.21 42.83
C PRO A 27 23.89 -49.69 41.73
N ASN A 28 23.59 -50.99 41.70
CA ASN A 28 22.72 -51.56 40.66
C ASN A 28 21.38 -50.81 40.56
N VAL A 29 20.84 -50.30 41.67
CA VAL A 29 19.62 -49.46 41.66
C VAL A 29 19.77 -48.13 40.92
N THR A 30 20.92 -47.47 40.96
CA THR A 30 21.19 -46.24 40.23
C THR A 30 21.42 -46.53 38.74
N ARG A 31 21.99 -47.70 38.43
CA ARG A 31 22.13 -48.20 37.06
C ARG A 31 20.79 -48.64 36.47
N ASP A 32 19.91 -49.19 37.31
CA ASP A 32 18.55 -49.60 36.94
C ASP A 32 17.64 -48.38 36.76
N LEU A 33 17.78 -47.30 37.54
CA LEU A 33 17.06 -46.03 37.33
C LEU A 33 17.44 -45.34 36.00
N LEU A 34 18.71 -45.43 35.57
CA LEU A 34 19.14 -44.96 34.25
C LEU A 34 18.60 -45.84 33.11
N ASN A 35 18.51 -47.16 33.32
CA ASN A 35 17.96 -48.11 32.35
C ASN A 35 16.42 -48.18 32.35
N GLN A 36 15.78 -47.80 33.46
CA GLN A 36 14.33 -47.56 33.60
C GLN A 36 13.90 -46.24 32.95
N GLY A 37 14.81 -45.54 32.28
CA GLY A 37 14.51 -44.52 31.25
C GLY A 37 13.69 -45.04 30.05
N ALA A 38 13.11 -46.24 30.14
CA ALA A 38 12.20 -46.83 29.17
C ALA A 38 10.85 -46.09 29.02
N TYR A 39 10.57 -45.08 29.83
CA TYR A 39 9.41 -44.18 29.66
C TYR A 39 9.77 -42.78 29.12
N LEU A 40 11.06 -42.46 28.93
CA LEU A 40 11.45 -41.38 28.03
C LEU A 40 11.81 -41.99 26.68
N LYS A 41 10.83 -42.63 26.05
CA LYS A 41 10.81 -42.63 24.59
C LYS A 41 10.61 -41.17 24.19
N MET A 42 11.70 -40.41 24.04
CA MET A 42 11.65 -39.25 23.14
C MET A 42 11.16 -39.82 21.83
N SER A 43 9.93 -39.47 21.45
CA SER A 43 9.38 -40.02 20.23
C SER A 43 10.31 -39.64 19.09
N ASN A 44 10.71 -40.61 18.27
CA ASN A 44 11.33 -40.35 16.96
C ASN A 44 10.29 -39.79 15.97
N TYR A 45 9.26 -39.09 16.44
CA TYR A 45 8.56 -38.16 15.57
C TYR A 45 9.58 -37.08 15.27
N ASP A 46 10.12 -37.17 14.06
CA ASP A 46 10.63 -36.00 13.40
C ASP A 46 9.50 -34.96 13.49
N VAL A 47 9.64 -34.01 14.43
CA VAL A 47 8.72 -32.88 14.61
C VAL A 47 9.11 -31.73 13.68
N THR A 48 10.20 -31.87 12.93
CA THR A 48 10.58 -30.96 11.84
C THR A 48 9.41 -30.69 10.88
N PRO A 49 8.57 -31.67 10.47
CA PRO A 49 7.35 -31.43 9.69
C PRO A 49 6.37 -30.45 10.34
N ILE A 50 6.21 -30.44 11.67
CA ILE A 50 5.31 -29.50 12.36
C ILE A 50 5.85 -28.06 12.25
N TYR A 51 7.17 -27.89 12.25
CA TYR A 51 7.84 -26.60 12.08
C TYR A 51 8.11 -26.22 10.61
N THR A 52 8.06 -27.18 9.67
CA THR A 52 8.27 -26.95 8.22
C THR A 52 7.00 -26.92 7.39
N MET A 53 5.83 -27.15 7.99
CA MET A 53 4.56 -26.88 7.32
C MET A 53 4.40 -25.36 7.18
N ALA A 54 4.67 -24.86 5.97
CA ALA A 54 4.41 -23.48 5.63
C ALA A 54 2.92 -23.17 5.88
N GLY A 55 2.64 -22.38 6.91
CA GLY A 55 1.30 -21.86 7.15
C GLY A 55 0.82 -21.03 5.94
N PRO A 56 -0.50 -20.79 5.81
CA PRO A 56 -1.09 -20.18 4.63
C PRO A 56 -0.36 -18.90 4.21
N GLU A 57 -0.23 -18.71 2.89
CA GLU A 57 0.36 -17.52 2.30
C GLU A 57 -0.50 -16.29 2.57
N GLY A 58 0.15 -15.13 2.61
CA GLY A 58 -0.53 -13.86 2.73
C GLY A 58 -1.38 -13.54 1.50
N LYS A 59 -2.48 -12.83 1.71
CA LYS A 59 -3.39 -12.37 0.65
C LYS A 59 -3.23 -10.87 0.41
N ILE A 60 -3.68 -10.41 -0.75
CA ILE A 60 -3.89 -8.98 -1.00
C ILE A 60 -5.31 -8.64 -0.58
N LEU A 61 -5.44 -7.73 0.38
CA LEU A 61 -6.71 -7.22 0.88
C LEU A 61 -6.97 -5.84 0.28
N GLY A 62 -8.19 -5.60 -0.21
CA GLY A 62 -8.58 -4.34 -0.85
C GLY A 62 -8.43 -4.36 -2.37
N TYR A 63 -8.66 -3.20 -2.99
CA TYR A 63 -8.74 -3.08 -4.45
C TYR A 63 -7.98 -1.83 -4.94
N PRO A 64 -7.35 -1.89 -6.14
CA PRO A 64 -6.61 -0.77 -6.70
C PRO A 64 -7.51 0.31 -7.33
N TYR A 65 -8.84 0.18 -7.17
CA TYR A 65 -9.83 1.00 -7.87
C TYR A 65 -10.40 2.12 -6.99
N LEU A 66 -10.78 3.22 -7.63
CA LEU A 66 -11.62 4.26 -7.02
C LEU A 66 -12.96 3.68 -6.54
N ASP A 67 -13.54 2.80 -7.32
CA ASP A 67 -14.68 1.95 -6.97
C ASP A 67 -14.53 0.64 -7.75
N THR A 68 -14.93 -0.48 -7.15
CA THR A 68 -14.96 -1.79 -7.80
C THR A 68 -16.07 -1.89 -8.86
N THR A 69 -17.11 -1.08 -8.71
CA THR A 69 -18.28 -1.03 -9.61
C THR A 69 -18.04 -0.10 -10.80
N PHE A 70 -18.65 -0.43 -11.94
CA PHE A 70 -18.67 0.45 -13.10
C PHE A 70 -19.74 1.51 -12.93
N ALA A 71 -19.39 2.77 -13.17
CA ALA A 71 -20.27 3.91 -13.05
C ALA A 71 -20.47 4.59 -14.42
N LYS A 72 -21.66 5.13 -14.64
CA LYS A 72 -21.98 5.89 -15.85
C LYS A 72 -21.07 7.12 -15.92
N THR A 73 -20.25 7.18 -16.97
CA THR A 73 -19.14 8.13 -17.05
C THR A 73 -19.03 8.75 -18.43
N THR A 74 -18.79 10.05 -18.46
CA THR A 74 -18.39 10.79 -19.67
C THR A 74 -16.89 11.05 -19.61
N VAL A 75 -16.15 10.62 -20.63
CA VAL A 75 -14.68 10.76 -20.70
C VAL A 75 -14.31 11.68 -21.86
N VAL A 76 -13.50 12.70 -21.58
CA VAL A 76 -12.99 13.66 -22.56
C VAL A 76 -11.49 13.42 -22.77
N PHE A 77 -11.05 13.36 -24.01
CA PHE A 77 -9.67 13.06 -24.40
C PHE A 77 -8.88 14.31 -24.77
N TYR A 78 -7.54 14.19 -24.68
CA TYR A 78 -6.64 15.22 -25.21
C TYR A 78 -6.61 15.26 -26.72
N GLN A 79 -6.67 14.08 -27.33
CA GLN A 79 -6.54 13.89 -28.75
C GLN A 79 -7.68 13.04 -29.25
N ASN A 80 -8.03 13.28 -30.51
CA ASN A 80 -9.02 12.50 -31.22
C ASN A 80 -8.63 11.01 -31.22
N ILE A 81 -9.53 10.19 -30.68
CA ILE A 81 -9.42 8.74 -30.76
C ILE A 81 -10.25 8.32 -31.97
N ALA A 82 -9.58 7.85 -33.01
CA ALA A 82 -10.22 7.26 -34.18
C ALA A 82 -9.62 5.89 -34.44
N LYS A 83 -10.46 4.91 -34.76
CA LYS A 83 -9.98 3.78 -35.58
C LYS A 83 -9.70 4.32 -36.98
N PRO A 84 -8.67 3.83 -37.69
CA PRO A 84 -8.46 4.18 -39.10
C PRO A 84 -9.77 4.03 -39.89
N GLY A 85 -10.21 5.10 -40.57
CA GLY A 85 -11.47 5.13 -41.34
C GLY A 85 -12.74 5.50 -40.54
N SER A 86 -12.63 5.84 -39.25
CA SER A 86 -13.76 6.32 -38.43
C SER A 86 -13.66 7.81 -38.12
N LYS A 87 -14.80 8.44 -37.80
CA LYS A 87 -14.82 9.83 -37.32
C LYS A 87 -13.99 9.97 -36.03
N PRO A 88 -13.19 11.03 -35.89
CA PRO A 88 -12.47 11.31 -34.66
C PRO A 88 -13.44 11.52 -33.49
N ILE A 89 -13.15 10.86 -32.36
CA ILE A 89 -13.92 10.98 -31.12
C ILE A 89 -13.06 11.70 -30.09
N LEU A 90 -13.54 12.87 -29.62
CA LEU A 90 -12.91 13.62 -28.53
C LEU A 90 -13.57 13.30 -27.17
N GLU A 91 -14.78 12.77 -27.18
CA GLU A 91 -15.58 12.50 -25.99
C GLU A 91 -16.36 11.19 -26.15
N ILE A 92 -16.37 10.38 -25.10
CA ILE A 92 -17.21 9.19 -24.98
C ILE A 92 -18.21 9.45 -23.84
N PRO A 93 -19.49 9.75 -24.14
CA PRO A 93 -20.50 9.99 -23.12
C PRO A 93 -21.09 8.69 -22.55
N ASP A 94 -21.64 8.79 -21.34
CA ASP A 94 -22.56 7.84 -20.72
C ASP A 94 -22.14 6.35 -20.74
N THR A 95 -20.83 6.08 -20.69
CA THR A 95 -20.30 4.72 -20.77
C THR A 95 -19.96 4.19 -19.37
N PRO A 96 -20.23 2.91 -19.05
CA PRO A 96 -19.84 2.36 -17.76
C PRO A 96 -18.32 2.24 -17.68
N VAL A 97 -17.72 3.01 -16.76
CA VAL A 97 -16.27 3.09 -16.54
C VAL A 97 -15.95 2.90 -15.08
N ARG A 98 -14.80 2.30 -14.78
CA ARG A 98 -14.17 2.35 -13.46
C ARG A 98 -12.73 2.82 -13.59
N TYR A 99 -12.22 3.48 -12.55
CA TYR A 99 -10.87 4.03 -12.54
C TYR A 99 -9.93 3.20 -11.67
N ASN A 100 -8.88 2.64 -12.28
CA ASN A 100 -7.78 1.98 -11.59
C ASN A 100 -6.75 3.04 -11.16
N ILE A 101 -6.74 3.37 -9.87
CA ILE A 101 -5.88 4.41 -9.29
C ILE A 101 -4.40 4.01 -9.40
N THR A 102 -4.09 2.72 -9.24
CA THR A 102 -2.70 2.24 -9.20
C THR A 102 -2.08 2.23 -10.60
N ALA A 103 -2.81 1.73 -11.59
CA ALA A 103 -2.35 1.68 -12.99
C ALA A 103 -2.52 3.02 -13.73
N ASN A 104 -3.30 3.95 -13.17
CA ASN A 104 -3.79 5.13 -13.87
C ASN A 104 -4.54 4.78 -15.18
N ASP A 105 -5.44 3.80 -15.12
CA ASP A 105 -6.21 3.34 -16.27
C ASP A 105 -7.71 3.56 -16.09
N LEU A 106 -8.37 3.99 -17.16
CA LEU A 106 -9.83 3.99 -17.25
C LEU A 106 -10.27 2.70 -17.93
N GLU A 107 -11.02 1.88 -17.20
CA GLU A 107 -11.54 0.60 -17.68
C GLU A 107 -13.00 0.75 -18.09
N PHE A 108 -13.27 0.50 -19.37
CA PHE A 108 -14.57 0.60 -20.01
C PHE A 108 -15.21 -0.78 -20.11
N LEU A 109 -16.45 -0.90 -19.66
CA LEU A 109 -17.26 -2.09 -19.88
C LEU A 109 -17.92 -1.99 -21.25
N MET A 110 -17.42 -2.76 -22.22
CA MET A 110 -17.90 -2.72 -23.61
C MET A 110 -19.17 -3.56 -23.79
N ASP A 111 -19.26 -4.66 -23.05
CA ASP A 111 -20.38 -5.59 -23.00
C ASP A 111 -20.36 -6.28 -21.61
N THR A 112 -21.18 -7.32 -21.38
CA THR A 112 -21.29 -7.95 -20.06
C THR A 112 -20.03 -8.66 -19.55
N LYS A 113 -19.01 -8.88 -20.41
CA LYS A 113 -17.79 -9.63 -20.05
C LYS A 113 -16.50 -8.97 -20.53
N THR A 114 -16.57 -8.06 -21.49
CA THR A 114 -15.41 -7.45 -22.12
C THR A 114 -15.11 -6.10 -21.46
N VAL A 115 -13.97 -6.05 -20.78
CA VAL A 115 -13.40 -4.81 -20.25
C VAL A 115 -12.24 -4.39 -21.13
N LYS A 116 -12.20 -3.12 -21.52
CA LYS A 116 -11.08 -2.51 -22.24
C LYS A 116 -10.52 -1.35 -21.44
N ALA A 117 -9.21 -1.30 -21.29
CA ALA A 117 -8.53 -0.22 -20.60
C ALA A 117 -7.92 0.77 -21.59
N ILE A 118 -7.88 2.04 -21.19
CA ILE A 118 -7.02 3.05 -21.79
C ILE A 118 -6.21 3.73 -20.69
N SER A 119 -5.01 4.17 -21.06
CA SER A 119 -4.20 4.99 -20.16
C SER A 119 -4.89 6.31 -19.86
N GLY A 120 -4.92 6.65 -18.58
CA GLY A 120 -5.43 7.92 -18.06
C GLY A 120 -4.70 9.13 -18.63
N GLU A 121 -3.44 8.98 -19.06
CA GLU A 121 -2.66 10.04 -19.73
C GLU A 121 -3.32 10.51 -21.04
N ARG A 122 -4.20 9.71 -21.64
CA ARG A 122 -4.93 10.08 -22.85
C ARG A 122 -6.20 10.88 -22.56
N ALA A 123 -6.73 10.76 -21.34
CA ALA A 123 -7.95 11.42 -20.91
C ALA A 123 -7.62 12.73 -20.19
N LYS A 124 -8.27 13.80 -20.64
CA LYS A 124 -8.17 15.14 -20.08
C LYS A 124 -8.97 15.26 -18.78
N LEU A 125 -10.21 14.78 -18.81
CA LEU A 125 -11.10 14.74 -17.66
C LEU A 125 -12.14 13.64 -17.85
N PHE A 126 -12.79 13.24 -16.76
CA PHE A 126 -14.00 12.45 -16.81
C PHE A 126 -15.00 12.88 -15.75
N LYS A 127 -16.29 12.69 -16.04
CA LYS A 127 -17.40 12.96 -15.13
C LYS A 127 -18.11 11.66 -14.85
N MET A 128 -18.20 11.28 -13.58
CA MET A 128 -18.73 9.99 -13.14
C MET A 128 -19.97 10.21 -12.28
N GLU A 129 -21.08 9.58 -12.63
CA GLU A 129 -22.31 9.60 -11.84
C GLU A 129 -22.25 8.53 -10.74
N ARG A 130 -22.43 8.92 -9.48
CA ARG A 130 -22.42 8.03 -8.33
C ARG A 130 -23.40 8.51 -7.28
N ASN A 131 -24.29 7.62 -6.82
CA ASN A 131 -25.27 7.92 -5.77
C ASN A 131 -26.14 9.18 -6.07
N GLY A 132 -26.39 9.48 -7.35
CA GLY A 132 -27.12 10.68 -7.77
C GLY A 132 -26.29 11.96 -7.84
N GLU A 133 -24.99 11.91 -7.53
CA GLU A 133 -24.06 13.02 -7.66
C GLU A 133 -23.11 12.82 -8.84
N THR A 134 -22.78 13.90 -9.55
CA THR A 134 -21.77 13.88 -10.62
C THR A 134 -20.43 14.34 -10.06
N MET A 135 -19.49 13.41 -9.99
CA MET A 135 -18.12 13.68 -9.57
C MET A 135 -17.27 14.03 -10.80
N THR A 136 -16.55 15.15 -10.77
CA THR A 136 -15.65 15.56 -11.86
C THR A 136 -14.22 15.24 -11.49
N PHE A 137 -13.52 14.56 -12.40
CA PHE A 137 -12.12 14.18 -12.26
C PHE A 137 -11.30 14.81 -13.38
N ILE A 138 -10.27 15.55 -13.04
CA ILE A 138 -9.39 16.27 -13.98
C ILE A 138 -7.98 15.71 -13.92
N ASN A 139 -7.32 15.58 -15.07
CA ASN A 139 -5.96 15.05 -15.13
C ASN A 139 -4.99 15.97 -14.38
N ALA A 140 -3.97 15.40 -13.74
CA ALA A 140 -2.88 16.10 -13.07
C ALA A 140 -2.23 17.19 -13.93
N THR A 141 -2.10 16.94 -15.24
CA THR A 141 -1.58 17.92 -16.21
C THR A 141 -2.45 19.17 -16.34
N GLU A 142 -3.77 19.07 -16.14
CA GLU A 142 -4.70 20.21 -16.21
C GLU A 142 -4.62 21.13 -14.99
N VAL A 143 -4.06 20.64 -13.88
CA VAL A 143 -3.97 21.39 -12.61
C VAL A 143 -2.57 21.91 -12.32
N GLY A 144 -1.66 21.83 -13.30
CA GLY A 144 -0.26 22.24 -13.14
C GLY A 144 0.49 21.36 -12.13
N ALA A 145 0.12 20.07 -12.04
CA ALA A 145 0.83 19.15 -11.18
C ALA A 145 2.27 18.91 -11.68
N PRO A 146 3.24 18.68 -10.77
CA PRO A 146 4.58 18.23 -11.13
C PRO A 146 4.57 16.89 -11.89
N VAL A 147 5.62 16.61 -12.67
CA VAL A 147 5.71 15.43 -13.57
C VAL A 147 5.64 14.08 -12.83
N ASP A 148 6.03 14.04 -11.55
CA ASP A 148 5.95 12.88 -10.67
C ASP A 148 4.53 12.64 -10.14
N VAL A 149 3.66 13.65 -10.21
CA VAL A 149 2.27 13.56 -9.78
C VAL A 149 1.41 13.24 -10.99
N ARG A 150 1.01 11.97 -11.10
CA ARG A 150 0.15 11.47 -12.18
C ARG A 150 -1.23 11.08 -11.68
N GLY A 151 -2.15 10.91 -12.62
CA GLY A 151 -3.52 10.47 -12.40
C GLY A 151 -4.52 11.61 -12.38
N PHE A 152 -5.66 11.38 -11.74
CA PHE A 152 -6.75 12.35 -11.71
C PHE A 152 -6.98 12.93 -10.32
N PHE A 153 -7.42 14.18 -10.31
CA PHE A 153 -7.90 14.90 -9.14
C PHE A 153 -9.41 15.00 -9.23
N GLU A 154 -10.12 14.60 -8.17
CA GLU A 154 -11.51 14.95 -7.99
C GLU A 154 -11.60 16.45 -7.72
N GLN A 155 -12.33 17.16 -8.56
CA GLN A 155 -12.59 18.59 -8.42
C GLN A 155 -13.87 18.78 -7.59
N LEU A 156 -13.71 19.36 -6.41
CA LEU A 156 -14.81 19.58 -5.47
C LEU A 156 -15.44 20.96 -5.56
N ASN A 157 -14.62 21.95 -5.89
CA ASN A 157 -15.04 23.32 -6.05
C ASN A 157 -14.23 23.98 -7.16
N ASP A 158 -14.90 24.82 -7.94
CA ASP A 158 -14.29 25.64 -8.98
C ASP A 158 -14.36 27.11 -8.58
N GLY A 159 -13.32 27.86 -8.94
CA GLY A 159 -13.18 29.26 -8.56
C GLY A 159 -11.74 29.74 -8.65
N LYS A 160 -11.46 30.90 -8.05
CA LYS A 160 -10.10 31.47 -7.98
C LYS A 160 -9.13 30.49 -7.33
N LEU A 161 -9.55 29.86 -6.24
CA LEU A 161 -8.83 28.77 -5.60
C LEU A 161 -9.69 27.51 -5.66
N LYS A 162 -9.21 26.51 -6.40
CA LYS A 162 -9.86 25.22 -6.59
C LYS A 162 -9.56 24.31 -5.42
N LEU A 163 -10.57 23.55 -4.97
CA LEU A 163 -10.41 22.47 -4.01
C LEU A 163 -10.36 21.13 -4.75
N LEU A 164 -9.27 20.39 -4.56
CA LEU A 164 -8.97 19.16 -5.28
C LEU A 164 -8.64 18.02 -4.31
N ILE A 165 -9.09 16.81 -4.62
CA ILE A 165 -8.66 15.57 -3.93
C ILE A 165 -7.94 14.67 -4.92
N ARG A 166 -6.75 14.18 -4.54
CA ARG A 166 -6.13 13.05 -5.21
C ARG A 166 -6.38 11.78 -4.41
N HIS A 167 -7.02 10.80 -5.03
CA HIS A 167 -7.15 9.46 -4.47
C HIS A 167 -5.88 8.67 -4.76
N GLN A 168 -5.29 8.06 -3.74
CA GLN A 168 -4.11 7.20 -3.88
C GLN A 168 -4.30 5.87 -3.14
N ILE A 169 -3.53 4.86 -3.52
CA ILE A 169 -3.49 3.58 -2.81
C ILE A 169 -2.18 3.50 -2.03
N TYR A 170 -2.30 3.47 -0.70
CA TYR A 170 -1.20 3.13 0.20
C TYR A 170 -1.12 1.61 0.34
N VAL A 171 0.03 1.04 -0.01
CA VAL A 171 0.30 -0.40 0.12
C VAL A 171 0.93 -0.65 1.48
N LYS A 172 0.13 -1.14 2.42
CA LYS A 172 0.60 -1.56 3.74
C LYS A 172 1.21 -2.95 3.62
N LYS A 173 2.52 -3.02 3.81
CA LYS A 173 3.29 -4.26 3.69
C LYS A 173 2.96 -5.24 4.82
N PRO A 174 3.10 -6.56 4.58
CA PRO A 174 3.05 -7.57 5.62
C PRO A 174 4.02 -7.27 6.76
N THR A 175 3.61 -7.56 7.99
CA THR A 175 4.39 -7.35 9.22
C THR A 175 4.71 -8.65 9.96
N TYR A 176 4.41 -9.80 9.34
CA TYR A 176 4.57 -11.11 9.97
C TYR A 176 6.03 -11.41 10.34
N ASN A 177 6.25 -11.76 11.60
CA ASN A 177 7.51 -12.25 12.12
C ASN A 177 7.40 -13.76 12.37
N PRO A 178 8.10 -14.61 11.59
CA PRO A 178 8.03 -16.07 11.75
C PRO A 178 8.52 -16.57 13.11
N ALA A 179 9.55 -15.94 13.70
CA ALA A 179 10.14 -16.38 14.97
C ALA A 179 9.20 -16.15 16.16
N LEU A 180 8.39 -15.10 16.09
CA LEU A 180 7.42 -14.77 17.14
C LEU A 180 6.00 -15.24 16.78
N SER A 181 5.76 -15.69 15.55
CA SER A 181 4.43 -16.02 15.02
C SER A 181 3.39 -14.90 15.21
N VAL A 182 3.83 -13.64 15.18
CA VAL A 182 2.97 -12.45 15.32
C VAL A 182 3.02 -11.58 14.07
N GLY A 183 2.02 -10.70 13.91
CA GLY A 183 1.87 -9.81 12.77
C GLY A 183 0.98 -10.40 11.67
N THR A 184 0.84 -9.67 10.55
CA THR A 184 0.03 -10.12 9.41
C THR A 184 0.90 -10.49 8.22
N LYS A 185 0.55 -11.58 7.54
CA LYS A 185 1.16 -11.96 6.25
C LYS A 185 0.53 -11.20 5.08
N ASP A 186 -0.61 -10.55 5.31
CA ASP A 186 -1.40 -9.92 4.26
C ASP A 186 -0.82 -8.57 3.84
N THR A 187 -0.98 -8.25 2.56
CA THR A 187 -0.76 -6.92 2.02
C THR A 187 -2.10 -6.19 1.97
N GLU A 188 -2.22 -5.03 2.58
CA GLU A 188 -3.46 -4.24 2.54
C GLU A 188 -3.31 -3.06 1.57
N LEU A 189 -4.27 -2.91 0.66
CA LEU A 189 -4.43 -1.76 -0.22
C LEU A 189 -5.41 -0.78 0.43
N ILE A 190 -4.87 0.32 0.98
CA ILE A 190 -5.64 1.33 1.70
C ILE A 190 -5.82 2.55 0.80
N LYS A 191 -7.06 2.96 0.58
CA LYS A 191 -7.36 4.17 -0.18
C LYS A 191 -7.19 5.40 0.71
N GLU A 192 -6.39 6.35 0.26
CA GLU A 192 -6.18 7.63 0.93
C GLU A 192 -6.62 8.79 0.04
N ALA A 193 -7.17 9.82 0.67
CA ALA A 193 -7.52 11.08 0.04
C ALA A 193 -6.49 12.14 0.44
N ILE A 194 -5.72 12.64 -0.52
CA ILE A 194 -4.82 13.77 -0.31
C ILE A 194 -5.47 15.04 -0.82
N TRP A 195 -5.48 16.07 0.02
CA TRP A 195 -6.07 17.37 -0.27
C TRP A 195 -5.09 18.32 -0.92
N TYR A 196 -5.56 19.01 -1.95
CA TYR A 196 -4.81 19.99 -2.72
C TYR A 196 -5.63 21.24 -2.98
N THR A 197 -4.94 22.36 -3.10
CA THR A 197 -5.47 23.60 -3.65
C THR A 197 -4.77 23.92 -4.96
N GLY A 198 -5.50 24.51 -5.91
CA GLY A 198 -4.93 24.94 -7.18
C GLY A 198 -5.50 26.29 -7.63
N ASP A 199 -4.64 27.21 -8.06
CA ASP A 199 -5.02 28.49 -8.67
C ASP A 199 -4.95 28.43 -10.21
N GLY A 200 -4.77 27.23 -10.77
CA GLY A 200 -4.57 26.98 -12.20
C GLY A 200 -3.12 27.12 -12.67
N LYS A 201 -2.22 27.70 -11.86
CA LYS A 201 -0.78 27.79 -12.16
C LYS A 201 0.06 26.92 -11.25
N LYS A 202 -0.35 26.79 -9.98
CA LYS A 202 0.37 26.08 -8.93
C LYS A 202 -0.58 25.16 -8.19
N LEU A 203 -0.18 23.91 -8.09
CA LEU A 203 -0.81 22.92 -7.23
C LEU A 203 -0.06 22.87 -5.88
N ALA A 204 -0.79 23.00 -4.78
CA ALA A 204 -0.24 22.92 -3.43
C ALA A 204 -0.97 21.88 -2.59
N LYS A 205 -0.22 20.97 -1.98
CA LYS A 205 -0.76 20.02 -0.99
C LYS A 205 -1.04 20.75 0.32
N PHE A 206 -2.17 20.46 0.94
CA PHE A 206 -2.49 21.00 2.27
C PHE A 206 -3.15 19.95 3.16
N SER A 207 -3.18 20.23 4.47
CA SER A 207 -3.92 19.41 5.43
C SER A 207 -5.27 20.06 5.73
N PRO A 208 -6.38 19.31 5.77
CA PRO A 208 -7.73 19.81 6.02
C PRO A 208 -7.91 20.22 7.48
N GLY A 209 -7.35 21.37 7.85
CA GLY A 209 -7.37 21.92 9.19
C GLY A 209 -7.10 23.42 9.17
N ARG A 210 -7.41 24.10 10.28
CA ARG A 210 -7.37 25.57 10.36
C ARG A 210 -6.04 26.15 9.85
N LYS A 211 -4.92 25.64 10.35
CA LYS A 211 -3.58 26.09 9.92
C LYS A 211 -3.34 25.88 8.42
N GLY A 212 -3.77 24.73 7.89
CA GLY A 212 -3.61 24.40 6.46
C GLY A 212 -4.44 25.32 5.57
N LEU A 213 -5.69 25.60 5.95
CA LEU A 213 -6.57 26.51 5.23
C LEU A 213 -6.05 27.95 5.22
N LEU A 214 -5.66 28.49 6.38
CA LEU A 214 -5.10 29.84 6.46
C LEU A 214 -3.80 29.96 5.65
N SER A 215 -2.99 28.89 5.61
CA SER A 215 -1.78 28.86 4.77
C SER A 215 -2.10 28.80 3.28
N ALA A 216 -3.23 28.22 2.88
CA ALA A 216 -3.65 28.14 1.48
C ALA A 216 -4.40 29.40 1.00
N MET A 217 -5.01 30.15 1.92
CA MET A 217 -5.86 31.32 1.68
C MET A 217 -5.27 32.60 2.28
N GLN A 218 -3.95 32.78 2.16
CA GLN A 218 -3.21 33.88 2.82
C GLN A 218 -3.71 35.28 2.41
N ASP A 219 -4.22 35.43 1.19
CA ASP A 219 -4.72 36.70 0.68
C ASP A 219 -6.03 37.17 1.33
N LYS A 220 -6.77 36.27 1.98
CA LYS A 220 -8.03 36.54 2.69
C LYS A 220 -8.05 35.92 4.09
N GLU A 221 -6.88 35.84 4.72
CA GLU A 221 -6.69 35.13 5.99
C GLU A 221 -7.63 35.63 7.09
N ASP A 222 -7.79 36.95 7.22
CA ASP A 222 -8.63 37.58 8.25
C ASP A 222 -10.11 37.21 8.07
N GLN A 223 -10.63 37.29 6.84
CA GLN A 223 -12.02 36.95 6.51
C GLN A 223 -12.30 35.46 6.77
N ILE A 224 -11.38 34.59 6.35
CA ILE A 224 -11.51 33.13 6.57
C ILE A 224 -11.39 32.79 8.05
N SER A 225 -10.48 33.44 8.79
CA SER A 225 -10.32 33.21 10.22
C SER A 225 -11.57 33.63 11.01
N ALA A 226 -12.24 34.71 10.60
CA ALA A 226 -13.52 35.13 11.14
C ALA A 226 -14.63 34.11 10.84
N TYR A 227 -14.78 33.70 9.57
CA TYR A 227 -15.75 32.69 9.15
C TYR A 227 -15.59 31.37 9.92
N LEU A 228 -14.36 30.89 10.07
CA LEU A 228 -14.07 29.65 10.83
C LEU A 228 -14.37 29.78 12.32
N LYS A 229 -14.26 30.98 12.92
CA LYS A 229 -14.63 31.22 14.33
C LYS A 229 -16.14 31.24 14.52
N GLU A 230 -16.87 31.83 13.57
CA GLU A 230 -18.32 31.96 13.63
C GLU A 230 -19.01 30.63 13.32
N LYS A 231 -18.71 30.01 12.18
CA LYS A 231 -19.41 28.80 11.70
C LYS A 231 -18.90 27.51 12.33
N LYS A 232 -17.64 27.49 12.81
CA LYS A 232 -16.97 26.29 13.37
C LYS A 232 -17.18 25.01 12.55
N PRO A 233 -16.94 25.04 11.22
CA PRO A 233 -17.16 23.88 10.37
C PRO A 233 -16.24 22.72 10.78
N ASP A 234 -16.72 21.47 10.66
CA ASP A 234 -15.87 20.29 10.79
C ASP A 234 -14.98 20.16 9.55
N LEU A 235 -13.75 20.64 9.65
CA LEU A 235 -12.80 20.65 8.53
C LEU A 235 -12.37 19.27 8.06
N LYS A 236 -12.71 18.19 8.78
CA LYS A 236 -12.50 16.81 8.30
C LYS A 236 -13.63 16.36 7.36
N ASN A 237 -14.77 17.04 7.41
CA ASN A 237 -15.92 16.74 6.57
C ASN A 237 -15.72 17.36 5.17
N ARG A 238 -15.94 16.55 4.13
CA ARG A 238 -15.82 16.97 2.73
C ARG A 238 -16.73 18.16 2.39
N GLN A 239 -18.00 18.12 2.80
CA GLN A 239 -18.96 19.19 2.50
C GLN A 239 -18.57 20.50 3.19
N ALA A 240 -18.19 20.42 4.47
CA ALA A 240 -17.77 21.60 5.22
C ALA A 240 -16.54 22.28 4.60
N LEU A 241 -15.60 21.52 4.04
CA LEU A 241 -14.48 22.09 3.26
C LEU A 241 -14.97 22.76 1.97
N ILE A 242 -15.90 22.14 1.24
CA ILE A 242 -16.49 22.75 0.04
C ILE A 242 -17.13 24.09 0.39
N ASP A 243 -17.86 24.18 1.50
CA ASP A 243 -18.53 25.40 1.93
C ASP A 243 -17.52 26.52 2.25
N VAL A 244 -16.40 26.19 2.90
CA VAL A 244 -15.32 27.15 3.17
C VAL A 244 -14.69 27.67 1.87
N PHE A 245 -14.39 26.79 0.92
CA PHE A 245 -13.81 27.20 -0.37
C PHE A 245 -14.81 27.99 -1.22
N THR A 246 -16.09 27.63 -1.15
CA THR A 246 -17.17 28.37 -1.79
C THR A 246 -17.25 29.79 -1.24
N TYR A 247 -17.22 29.95 0.10
CA TYR A 247 -17.18 31.27 0.73
C TYR A 247 -15.93 32.06 0.31
N TYR A 248 -14.74 31.44 0.37
CA TYR A 248 -13.50 32.09 -0.07
C TYR A 248 -13.60 32.62 -1.51
N ASN A 249 -14.17 31.84 -2.43
CA ASN A 249 -14.29 32.22 -3.83
C ASN A 249 -15.35 33.33 -4.09
N THR A 250 -16.08 33.78 -3.07
CA THR A 250 -16.95 34.96 -3.13
C THR A 250 -16.29 36.27 -2.68
N LEU A 251 -15.08 36.20 -2.10
CA LEU A 251 -14.32 37.33 -1.54
C LEU A 251 -13.33 37.97 -2.53
#